data_AF-B5RNF8-F1
#
_entry.id   AF-B5RNF8-F1
#
_cell.length_a   1.000
_cell.length_b   1.000
_cell.length_c   1.000
_cell.angle_alpha   90.00
_cell.angle_beta   90.00
_cell.angle_gamma   90.00
#
_symmetry.space_group_name_H-M   'P 1'
#
loop_
_entity.id
_entity.type
_entity.pdbx_description
1 polymer ?
#
loop_
_entity_poly.entity_id
_entity_poly.type
_entity_poly.pdbx_seq_one_letter_code
_entity_poly.pdbx_strand_id
1 'polypeptide(L)'
;MQKLLLLTIISYLLMSCNPQAGQDTNNKKTNNKDSRLAPAKDQTKVNEEVANITKQLPLETQEALIFLTNILNNNTIEPNISIYTDEEMNNFIIHLGPQKIKDMVINIVLALKIIKNIEAKIQEINVNNLNKNVLIDELRDEINKYKIALKRAANQEFFDIAKINIQNTPITEIIDMQKKVKRAVDAQEKIIKKLAEYKHRPLNYLIKAIINENTNKYDNYNKFNKFLLYIGVKKVSDMLINIKKHIIYAESAARKSGIIKDETHKTNLNNQLSKIHTDFKKSLREAFEHDDFDIIEQSINNVSYLDEFEQIETEAKRIFNSLLTSTPMKIDYDSVKIDF
;
A
#
# COMPACT_ATOMS: atom_id res chain seq x y z
N MET A 1 2.76 3.81 -24.06
CA MET A 1 1.42 4.03 -23.48
C MET A 1 1.43 3.61 -22.00
N GLN A 2 1.89 4.48 -21.09
CA GLN A 2 1.90 4.20 -19.64
C GLN A 2 2.21 5.49 -18.83
N LYS A 3 1.41 6.55 -19.05
CA LYS A 3 1.51 7.82 -18.30
C LYS A 3 0.18 8.28 -17.71
N LEU A 4 -0.77 7.36 -17.49
CA LEU A 4 -2.16 7.71 -17.15
C LEU A 4 -2.66 7.06 -15.84
N LEU A 5 -1.88 7.11 -14.76
CA LEU A 5 -2.33 6.55 -13.47
C LEU A 5 -2.05 7.43 -12.25
N LEU A 6 -1.73 8.72 -12.43
CA LEU A 6 -0.99 9.43 -11.39
C LEU A 6 -1.47 10.84 -11.00
N LEU A 7 -2.76 11.20 -11.19
CA LEU A 7 -3.18 12.57 -10.88
C LEU A 7 -4.53 12.80 -10.20
N THR A 8 -5.24 11.79 -9.68
CA THR A 8 -6.62 12.06 -9.22
C THR A 8 -7.10 11.27 -8.01
N ILE A 9 -6.31 11.02 -6.95
CA ILE A 9 -6.98 10.55 -5.71
C ILE A 9 -7.86 11.68 -5.14
N ILE A 10 -7.37 12.93 -5.10
CA ILE A 10 -8.20 14.09 -4.73
C ILE A 10 -9.32 14.36 -5.74
N SER A 11 -9.08 14.22 -7.05
CA SER A 11 -10.17 14.41 -8.02
C SER A 11 -11.19 13.27 -7.97
N TYR A 12 -10.84 12.02 -7.64
CA TYR A 12 -11.83 10.97 -7.37
C TYR A 12 -12.53 11.14 -6.00
N LEU A 13 -11.94 11.87 -5.05
CA LEU A 13 -12.54 12.19 -3.75
C LEU A 13 -13.44 13.43 -3.77
N LEU A 14 -13.21 14.37 -4.70
CA LEU A 14 -13.97 15.62 -4.86
C LEU A 14 -14.86 15.65 -6.10
N MET A 15 -14.62 14.83 -7.14
CA MET A 15 -15.49 14.71 -8.31
C MET A 15 -16.56 13.62 -8.10
N SER A 16 -17.43 13.85 -7.13
CA SER A 16 -18.85 13.59 -7.36
C SER A 16 -19.47 14.94 -7.70
N CYS A 17 -19.32 15.37 -8.96
CA CYS A 17 -19.96 16.58 -9.48
C CYS A 17 -21.49 16.46 -9.38
N ASN A 18 -22.15 17.52 -8.92
CA ASN A 18 -23.60 17.68 -8.78
C ASN A 18 -24.24 18.18 -10.12
N PRO A 19 -25.58 18.30 -10.23
CA PRO A 19 -26.63 17.28 -10.31
C PRO A 19 -27.27 17.22 -11.72
N GLN A 20 -27.94 16.12 -12.05
CA GLN A 20 -29.05 16.17 -13.03
C GLN A 20 -30.33 15.70 -12.35
N ALA A 21 -31.32 16.59 -12.36
CA ALA A 21 -32.69 16.31 -12.00
C ALA A 21 -33.18 15.05 -12.73
N GLY A 22 -33.74 14.10 -11.97
CA GLY A 22 -34.16 12.83 -12.55
C GLY A 22 -34.83 11.88 -11.57
N GLN A 23 -36.12 12.16 -11.33
CA GLN A 23 -37.23 11.22 -11.15
C GLN A 23 -37.18 10.14 -10.06
N ASP A 24 -38.21 10.22 -9.21
CA ASP A 24 -38.72 9.18 -8.32
C ASP A 24 -38.73 7.78 -8.94
N THR A 25 -38.32 6.79 -8.16
CA THR A 25 -39.03 5.50 -8.06
C THR A 25 -38.75 4.80 -6.73
N ASN A 26 -39.71 4.97 -5.81
CA ASN A 26 -40.30 4.01 -4.88
C ASN A 26 -39.47 2.99 -4.06
N ASN A 27 -39.78 3.08 -2.76
CA ASN A 27 -39.98 2.03 -1.75
C ASN A 27 -38.77 1.41 -1.05
N LYS A 28 -38.47 1.97 0.14
CA LYS A 28 -38.12 1.14 1.31
C LYS A 28 -38.55 1.80 2.63
N LYS A 29 -39.37 1.03 3.36
CA LYS A 29 -39.81 1.14 4.76
C LYS A 29 -39.32 2.36 5.55
N THR A 30 -40.24 3.29 5.76
CA THR A 30 -40.23 4.31 6.79
C THR A 30 -40.30 3.67 8.18
N ASN A 31 -39.22 3.76 8.94
CA ASN A 31 -39.31 3.82 10.39
C ASN A 31 -39.28 5.31 10.74
N ASN A 32 -40.37 5.84 11.29
CA ASN A 32 -40.50 7.23 11.72
C ASN A 32 -39.33 7.63 12.63
N LYS A 33 -38.50 8.55 12.16
CA LYS A 33 -37.60 9.39 12.96
C LYS A 33 -38.18 10.81 12.94
N ASP A 34 -39.19 11.05 13.76
CA ASP A 34 -39.94 12.32 13.82
C ASP A 34 -39.18 13.51 14.43
N SER A 35 -37.86 13.42 14.63
CA SER A 35 -37.05 14.48 15.24
C SER A 35 -36.13 15.23 14.26
N ARG A 36 -36.19 14.94 12.95
CA ARG A 36 -35.43 15.65 11.90
C ARG A 36 -36.26 16.61 11.03
N LEU A 37 -37.57 16.74 11.27
CA LEU A 37 -38.42 17.63 10.49
C LEU A 37 -38.34 19.08 11.00
N ALA A 38 -37.77 19.96 10.17
CA ALA A 38 -38.14 21.38 10.19
C ALA A 38 -39.41 21.58 9.35
N PRO A 39 -40.26 22.58 9.64
CA PRO A 39 -41.41 22.90 8.80
C PRO A 39 -40.94 23.30 7.40
N ALA A 40 -41.75 22.99 6.37
CA ALA A 40 -41.49 23.30 4.97
C ALA A 40 -41.16 24.80 4.78
N LYS A 41 -39.87 25.12 4.70
CA LYS A 41 -39.36 26.44 4.32
C LYS A 41 -39.24 26.50 2.80
N ASP A 42 -39.37 27.69 2.23
CA ASP A 42 -39.03 27.94 0.82
C ASP A 42 -37.59 27.49 0.55
N GLN A 43 -37.44 26.45 -0.28
CA GLN A 43 -36.14 25.82 -0.59
C GLN A 43 -35.13 26.84 -1.12
N THR A 44 -35.59 27.90 -1.79
CA THR A 44 -34.75 28.99 -2.30
C THR A 44 -34.09 29.74 -1.16
N LYS A 45 -34.85 30.08 -0.11
CA LYS A 45 -34.35 30.78 1.08
C LYS A 45 -33.41 29.90 1.91
N VAL A 46 -33.71 28.61 2.02
CA VAL A 46 -32.84 27.62 2.69
C VAL A 46 -31.49 27.54 2.00
N ASN A 47 -31.47 27.44 0.67
CA ASN A 47 -30.24 27.39 -0.10
C ASN A 47 -29.41 28.68 0.01
N GLU A 48 -30.05 29.85 0.01
CA GLU A 48 -29.37 31.14 0.23
C GLU A 48 -28.76 31.24 1.63
N GLU A 49 -29.47 30.78 2.66
CA GLU A 49 -28.99 30.76 4.04
C GLU A 49 -27.76 29.85 4.20
N VAL A 50 -27.82 28.63 3.66
CA VAL A 50 -26.69 27.69 3.62
C VAL A 50 -25.49 28.29 2.88
N ALA A 51 -25.71 28.95 1.75
CA ALA A 51 -24.63 29.62 1.00
C ALA A 51 -23.99 30.75 1.82
N ASN A 52 -24.79 31.55 2.54
CA ASN A 52 -24.29 32.62 3.40
C ASN A 52 -23.51 32.09 4.61
N ILE A 53 -23.94 30.98 5.21
CA ILE A 53 -23.20 30.29 6.28
C ILE A 53 -21.87 29.78 5.74
N THR A 54 -21.90 29.10 4.59
CA THR A 54 -20.70 28.48 3.99
C THR A 54 -19.65 29.53 3.60
N LYS A 55 -20.07 30.68 3.07
CA LYS A 55 -19.18 31.81 2.74
C LYS A 55 -18.42 32.38 3.95
N GLN A 56 -18.95 32.22 5.16
CA GLN A 56 -18.28 32.68 6.40
C GLN A 56 -17.21 31.70 6.91
N LEU A 57 -17.13 30.51 6.31
CA LEU A 57 -16.15 29.50 6.69
C LEU A 57 -14.82 29.75 5.95
N PRO A 58 -13.66 29.56 6.60
CA PRO A 58 -12.38 29.48 5.92
C PRO A 58 -12.37 28.41 4.83
N LEU A 59 -11.55 28.59 3.80
CA LEU A 59 -11.49 27.68 2.65
C LEU A 59 -11.27 26.21 3.06
N GLU A 60 -10.33 25.95 3.98
CA GLU A 60 -10.05 24.59 4.46
C GLU A 60 -11.27 23.97 5.18
N THR A 61 -12.05 24.79 5.90
CA THR A 61 -13.29 24.36 6.55
C THR A 61 -14.39 24.06 5.53
N GLN A 62 -14.48 24.85 4.45
CA GLN A 62 -15.40 24.57 3.34
C GLN A 62 -15.05 23.24 2.65
N GLU A 63 -13.77 22.99 2.36
CA GLU A 63 -13.30 21.72 1.79
C GLU A 63 -13.66 20.53 2.69
N ALA A 64 -13.44 20.66 3.99
CA ALA A 64 -13.78 19.61 4.96
C ALA A 64 -15.29 19.37 5.07
N LEU A 65 -16.10 20.43 4.99
CA LEU A 65 -17.57 20.32 4.96
C LEU A 65 -18.03 19.61 3.68
N ILE A 66 -17.50 19.97 2.51
CA ILE A 66 -17.81 19.30 1.23
C ILE A 66 -17.44 17.82 1.30
N PHE A 67 -16.26 17.50 1.84
CA PHE A 67 -15.82 16.11 2.03
C PHE A 67 -16.80 15.33 2.92
N LEU A 68 -17.25 15.92 4.04
CA LEU A 68 -18.24 15.33 4.92
C LEU A 68 -19.58 15.14 4.22
N THR A 69 -20.11 16.16 3.54
CA THR A 69 -21.38 16.09 2.79
C THR A 69 -21.35 14.95 1.76
N ASN A 70 -20.26 14.82 1.00
CA ASN A 70 -20.10 13.74 0.04
C ASN A 70 -20.10 12.36 0.69
N ILE A 71 -19.64 12.22 1.94
CA ILE A 71 -19.71 10.95 2.68
C ILE A 71 -21.14 10.67 3.12
N LEU A 72 -21.82 11.67 3.68
CA LEU A 72 -23.16 11.50 4.25
C LEU A 72 -24.23 11.24 3.18
N ASN A 73 -24.08 11.80 1.99
CA ASN A 73 -25.01 11.61 0.87
C ASN A 73 -24.71 10.35 0.04
N ASN A 74 -23.57 9.68 0.26
CA ASN A 74 -23.15 8.54 -0.54
C ASN A 74 -23.67 7.22 0.03
N ASN A 75 -24.48 6.50 -0.75
CA ASN A 75 -25.11 5.22 -0.37
C ASN A 75 -24.17 4.00 -0.44
N THR A 76 -22.99 4.12 -1.04
CA THR A 76 -22.01 3.03 -1.15
C THR A 76 -21.10 2.92 0.07
N ILE A 77 -20.88 4.03 0.79
CA ILE A 77 -20.12 4.05 2.03
C ILE A 77 -21.04 3.57 3.15
N GLU A 78 -20.68 2.49 3.85
CA GLU A 78 -21.47 1.90 4.94
C GLU A 78 -22.98 1.79 4.58
N PRO A 79 -23.35 0.91 3.63
CA PRO A 79 -24.68 0.89 3.00
C PRO A 79 -25.84 0.60 3.95
N ASN A 80 -25.54 0.08 5.16
CA ASN A 80 -26.54 -0.17 6.20
C ASN A 80 -26.93 1.10 6.98
N ILE A 81 -26.29 2.24 6.69
CA ILE A 81 -26.60 3.53 7.30
C ILE A 81 -27.31 4.42 6.28
N SER A 82 -28.44 4.98 6.69
CA SER A 82 -29.20 5.93 5.88
C SER A 82 -28.33 7.12 5.47
N ILE A 83 -28.48 7.52 4.21
CA ILE A 83 -27.87 8.74 3.70
C ILE A 83 -28.55 9.97 4.28
N TYR A 84 -27.85 11.11 4.25
CA TYR A 84 -28.46 12.42 4.40
C TYR A 84 -29.04 12.83 3.05
N THR A 85 -30.28 13.29 3.03
CA THR A 85 -30.82 14.01 1.88
C THR A 85 -30.23 15.42 1.81
N ASP A 86 -30.36 16.09 0.67
CA ASP A 86 -29.94 17.49 0.54
C ASP A 86 -30.67 18.40 1.54
N GLU A 87 -31.94 18.12 1.82
CA GLU A 87 -32.73 18.82 2.84
C GLU A 87 -32.18 18.58 4.26
N GLU A 88 -31.91 17.33 4.62
CA GLU A 88 -31.31 17.00 5.92
C GLU A 88 -29.94 17.65 6.10
N MET A 89 -29.12 17.67 5.04
CA MET A 89 -27.82 18.33 5.07
C MET A 89 -27.94 19.85 5.22
N ASN A 90 -28.86 20.48 4.50
CA ASN A 90 -29.13 21.92 4.62
C ASN A 90 -29.60 22.28 6.03
N ASN A 91 -30.54 21.51 6.58
CA ASN A 91 -31.02 21.69 7.95
C ASN A 91 -29.89 21.50 8.97
N PHE A 92 -28.99 20.53 8.74
CA PHE A 92 -27.83 20.33 9.60
C PHE A 92 -26.88 21.53 9.58
N ILE A 93 -26.58 22.09 8.40
CA ILE A 93 -25.73 23.28 8.24
C ILE A 93 -26.36 24.50 8.93
N ILE A 94 -27.66 24.74 8.70
CA ILE A 94 -28.39 25.85 9.31
C ILE A 94 -28.42 25.72 10.84
N HIS A 95 -28.75 24.53 11.36
CA HIS A 95 -28.82 24.28 12.81
C HIS A 95 -27.49 24.56 13.52
N LEU A 96 -26.38 24.16 12.90
CA LEU A 96 -25.06 24.35 13.50
C LEU A 96 -24.57 25.80 13.37
N GLY A 97 -24.78 26.42 12.22
CA GLY A 97 -24.20 27.71 11.89
C GLY A 97 -22.67 27.69 11.82
N PRO A 98 -22.04 28.84 11.48
CA PRO A 98 -20.62 28.87 11.09
C PRO A 98 -19.65 28.38 12.17
N GLN A 99 -19.85 28.78 13.42
CA GLN A 99 -18.89 28.47 14.49
C GLN A 99 -18.92 26.99 14.87
N LYS A 100 -20.10 26.38 15.03
CA LYS A 100 -20.19 24.96 15.36
C LYS A 100 -19.72 24.08 14.19
N ILE A 101 -19.88 24.52 12.94
CA ILE A 101 -19.31 23.82 11.78
C ILE A 101 -17.79 23.82 11.84
N LYS A 102 -17.15 24.96 12.13
CA LYS A 102 -15.68 25.03 12.30
C LYS A 102 -15.19 24.02 13.33
N ASP A 103 -15.86 23.95 14.48
CA ASP A 103 -15.50 23.01 15.54
C ASP A 103 -15.74 21.55 15.11
N MET A 104 -16.85 21.29 14.42
CA MET A 104 -17.22 19.95 13.96
C MET A 104 -16.17 19.34 13.03
N VAL A 105 -15.70 20.11 12.06
CA VAL A 105 -14.84 19.59 10.99
C VAL A 105 -13.35 19.73 11.29
N ILE A 106 -12.96 20.17 12.48
CA ILE A 106 -11.54 20.45 12.81
C ILE A 106 -10.62 19.25 12.59
N ASN A 107 -11.06 18.05 12.96
CA ASN A 107 -10.30 16.82 12.75
C ASN A 107 -10.32 16.37 11.29
N ILE A 108 -11.38 16.67 10.54
CA ILE A 108 -11.45 16.42 9.10
C ILE A 108 -10.45 17.32 8.36
N VAL A 109 -10.38 18.62 8.71
CA VAL A 109 -9.39 19.55 8.15
C VAL A 109 -7.97 19.01 8.37
N LEU A 110 -7.66 18.57 9.60
CA LEU A 110 -6.36 18.02 9.93
C LEU A 110 -6.06 16.72 9.15
N ALA A 111 -7.04 15.81 9.04
CA ALA A 111 -6.92 14.58 8.27
C ALA A 111 -6.63 14.86 6.79
N LEU A 112 -7.39 15.74 6.15
CA LEU A 112 -7.21 16.10 4.74
C LEU A 112 -5.83 16.72 4.49
N LYS A 113 -5.35 17.57 5.39
CA LYS A 113 -3.99 18.13 5.31
C LYS A 113 -2.91 17.04 5.38
N ILE A 114 -3.07 16.07 6.27
CA ILE A 114 -2.12 14.94 6.40
C ILE A 114 -2.17 14.05 5.16
N ILE A 115 -3.37 13.72 4.65
CA ILE A 115 -3.56 12.93 3.42
C ILE A 115 -2.86 13.59 2.23
N LYS A 116 -3.08 14.89 1.99
CA LYS A 116 -2.43 15.65 0.91
C LYS A 116 -0.89 15.56 1.00
N ASN A 117 -0.33 15.65 2.21
CA ASN A 117 1.12 15.51 2.43
C ASN A 117 1.60 14.08 2.18
N ILE A 118 0.87 13.08 2.66
CA ILE A 118 1.18 11.67 2.42
C ILE A 118 1.24 11.39 0.91
N GLU A 119 0.23 11.83 0.15
CA GLU A 119 0.18 11.64 -1.31
C GLU A 119 1.40 12.24 -1.99
N ALA A 120 1.75 13.50 -1.65
CA ALA A 120 2.94 14.16 -2.18
C ALA A 120 4.22 13.38 -1.85
N LYS A 121 4.36 12.89 -0.62
CA LYS A 121 5.53 12.11 -0.18
C LYS A 121 5.63 10.75 -0.86
N ILE A 122 4.51 10.08 -1.10
CA ILE A 122 4.48 8.84 -1.89
C ILE A 122 4.98 9.08 -3.32
N GLN A 123 4.76 10.27 -3.89
CA GLN A 123 5.29 10.59 -5.21
C GLN A 123 6.82 10.72 -5.28
N GLU A 124 7.46 11.08 -4.17
CA GLU A 124 8.93 11.13 -4.07
C GLU A 124 9.56 9.72 -4.10
N ILE A 125 8.78 8.66 -3.85
CA ILE A 125 9.21 7.27 -3.93
C ILE A 125 9.33 6.86 -5.41
N ASN A 126 10.45 6.21 -5.76
CA ASN A 126 10.72 5.75 -7.12
C ASN A 126 9.62 4.79 -7.61
N VAL A 127 9.20 4.92 -8.87
CA VAL A 127 8.16 4.07 -9.50
C VAL A 127 8.52 2.58 -9.46
N ASN A 128 9.82 2.24 -9.52
CA ASN A 128 10.28 0.85 -9.46
C ASN A 128 10.40 0.31 -8.02
N ASN A 129 10.10 1.13 -7.01
CA ASN A 129 10.07 0.70 -5.62
C ASN A 129 8.78 -0.09 -5.36
N LEU A 130 8.92 -1.38 -5.07
CA LEU A 130 7.78 -2.29 -4.83
C LEU A 130 6.89 -1.85 -3.65
N ASN A 131 7.40 -1.00 -2.75
CA ASN A 131 6.64 -0.44 -1.63
C ASN A 131 5.65 0.67 -2.04
N LYS A 132 5.87 1.34 -3.19
CA LYS A 132 5.07 2.52 -3.57
C LYS A 132 3.58 2.19 -3.73
N ASN A 133 3.27 1.16 -4.51
CA ASN A 133 1.88 0.76 -4.76
C ASN A 133 1.21 0.25 -3.49
N VAL A 134 1.96 -0.47 -2.65
CA VAL A 134 1.47 -0.93 -1.34
C VAL A 134 1.06 0.25 -0.46
N LEU A 135 1.87 1.30 -0.36
CA LEU A 135 1.50 2.50 0.39
C LEU A 135 0.28 3.23 -0.20
N ILE A 136 0.09 3.22 -1.51
CA ILE A 136 -1.08 3.82 -2.17
C ILE A 136 -2.36 3.05 -1.79
N ASP A 137 -2.32 1.72 -1.87
CA ASP A 137 -3.45 0.88 -1.50
C ASP A 137 -3.79 1.02 -0.02
N GLU A 138 -2.77 1.04 0.86
CA GLU A 138 -2.95 1.22 2.30
C GLU A 138 -3.59 2.57 2.64
N LEU A 139 -3.10 3.65 2.01
CA LEU A 139 -3.67 4.99 2.21
C LEU A 139 -5.15 5.03 1.80
N ARG A 140 -5.50 4.41 0.68
CA ARG A 140 -6.89 4.33 0.22
C ARG A 140 -7.76 3.57 1.24
N ASP A 141 -7.27 2.47 1.77
CA ASP A 141 -7.98 1.67 2.77
C ASP A 141 -8.20 2.47 4.06
N GLU A 142 -7.18 3.18 4.55
CA GLU A 142 -7.30 4.03 5.74
C GLU A 142 -8.24 5.22 5.55
N ILE A 143 -8.22 5.86 4.38
CA ILE A 143 -9.19 6.91 4.03
C ILE A 143 -10.61 6.34 4.04
N ASN A 144 -10.83 5.15 3.48
CA ASN A 144 -12.15 4.53 3.45
C ASN A 144 -12.65 4.15 4.84
N LYS A 145 -11.78 3.61 5.71
CA LYS A 145 -12.11 3.36 7.12
C LYS A 145 -12.52 4.65 7.84
N TYR A 146 -11.79 5.75 7.61
CA TYR A 146 -12.11 7.05 8.19
C TYR A 146 -13.48 7.58 7.70
N LYS A 147 -13.80 7.45 6.41
CA LYS A 147 -15.13 7.80 5.87
C LYS A 147 -16.26 7.00 6.52
N ILE A 148 -16.06 5.69 6.70
CA ILE A 148 -17.03 4.82 7.38
C ILE A 148 -17.23 5.29 8.83
N ALA A 149 -16.15 5.61 9.54
CA ALA A 149 -16.22 6.11 10.91
C ALA A 149 -17.00 7.44 10.99
N LEU A 150 -16.74 8.39 10.10
CA LEU A 150 -17.50 9.65 10.01
C LEU A 150 -18.99 9.41 9.74
N LYS A 151 -19.32 8.50 8.81
CA LYS A 151 -20.72 8.18 8.50
C LYS A 151 -21.45 7.55 9.69
N ARG A 152 -20.79 6.67 10.44
CA ARG A 152 -21.30 6.11 11.70
C ARG A 152 -21.47 7.18 12.78
N ALA A 153 -20.49 8.07 12.92
CA ALA A 153 -20.53 9.17 13.87
C ALA A 153 -21.71 10.13 13.62
N ALA A 154 -22.03 10.38 12.35
CA ALA A 154 -23.14 11.23 11.92
C ALA A 154 -24.52 10.55 11.99
N ASN A 155 -24.59 9.22 12.14
CA ASN A 155 -25.84 8.46 12.20
C ASN A 155 -26.49 8.56 13.60
N GLN A 156 -26.86 9.77 13.98
CA GLN A 156 -27.48 10.10 15.26
C GLN A 156 -28.84 10.72 15.04
N GLU A 157 -29.69 10.60 16.04
CA GLU A 157 -31.02 11.22 16.01
C GLU A 157 -30.91 12.75 16.03
N PHE A 158 -30.03 13.29 16.86
CA PHE A 158 -29.88 14.74 17.08
C PHE A 158 -28.61 15.31 16.43
N PHE A 159 -28.74 16.48 15.80
CA PHE A 159 -27.63 17.16 15.12
C PHE A 159 -26.49 17.55 16.05
N ASP A 160 -26.76 18.02 17.27
CA ASP A 160 -25.68 18.36 18.21
C ASP A 160 -24.87 17.11 18.65
N ILE A 161 -25.53 15.94 18.76
CA ILE A 161 -24.84 14.67 19.05
C ILE A 161 -24.01 14.24 17.83
N ALA A 162 -24.59 14.29 16.62
CA ALA A 162 -23.86 14.02 15.38
C ALA A 162 -22.61 14.91 15.28
N LYS A 163 -22.75 16.21 15.56
CA LYS A 163 -21.65 17.18 15.57
C LYS A 163 -20.53 16.78 16.52
N ILE A 164 -20.85 16.43 17.77
CA ILE A 164 -19.87 16.01 18.78
C ILE A 164 -19.16 14.72 18.34
N ASN A 165 -19.90 13.75 17.82
CA ASN A 165 -19.33 12.48 17.39
C ASN A 165 -18.43 12.64 16.16
N ILE A 166 -18.84 13.44 15.17
CA ILE A 166 -18.03 13.77 13.99
C ILE A 166 -16.74 14.47 14.42
N GLN A 167 -16.87 15.49 15.28
CA GLN A 167 -15.72 16.21 15.84
C GLN A 167 -14.73 15.27 16.52
N ASN A 168 -15.22 14.30 17.29
CA ASN A 168 -14.39 13.37 18.05
C ASN A 168 -13.95 12.13 17.25
N THR A 169 -14.22 12.06 15.94
CA THR A 169 -13.81 10.92 15.13
C THR A 169 -12.27 10.89 15.04
N PRO A 170 -11.61 9.81 15.52
CA PRO A 170 -10.16 9.75 15.60
C PRO A 170 -9.51 9.68 14.21
N ILE A 171 -8.32 10.27 14.11
CA ILE A 171 -7.48 10.28 12.89
C ILE A 171 -6.16 9.52 13.10
N THR A 172 -6.10 8.67 14.12
CA THR A 172 -4.88 7.96 14.56
C THR A 172 -4.26 7.13 13.45
N GLU A 173 -5.06 6.39 12.69
CA GLU A 173 -4.57 5.56 11.59
C GLU A 173 -4.00 6.39 10.43
N ILE A 174 -4.59 7.56 10.14
CA ILE A 174 -4.07 8.50 9.13
C ILE A 174 -2.71 9.07 9.58
N ILE A 175 -2.57 9.40 10.87
CA ILE A 175 -1.30 9.85 11.45
C ILE A 175 -0.25 8.73 11.39
N ASP A 176 -0.63 7.49 11.70
CA ASP A 176 0.29 6.37 11.63
C ASP A 176 0.71 6.07 10.19
N MET A 177 -0.19 6.23 9.23
CA MET A 177 0.15 6.17 7.80
C MET A 177 1.19 7.23 7.41
N GLN A 178 1.08 8.46 7.94
CA GLN A 178 2.10 9.49 7.75
C GLN A 178 3.48 9.04 8.23
N LYS A 179 3.55 8.39 9.40
CA LYS A 179 4.80 7.83 9.94
C LYS A 179 5.35 6.69 9.08
N LYS A 180 4.48 5.82 8.55
CA LYS A 180 4.85 4.72 7.64
C LYS A 180 5.48 5.26 6.36
N VAL A 181 4.83 6.23 5.72
CA VAL A 181 5.28 6.86 4.47
C VAL A 181 6.58 7.63 4.68
N LYS A 182 6.71 8.39 5.77
CA LYS A 182 7.97 9.07 6.11
C LYS A 182 9.14 8.09 6.19
N ARG A 183 8.94 6.94 6.84
CA ARG A 183 9.99 5.90 6.96
C ARG A 183 10.34 5.27 5.62
N ALA A 184 9.37 5.06 4.74
CA ALA A 184 9.63 4.59 3.39
C ALA A 184 10.48 5.57 2.58
N VAL A 185 10.14 6.87 2.62
CA VAL A 185 10.94 7.94 1.99
C VAL A 185 12.34 8.00 2.59
N ASP A 186 12.46 7.99 3.92
CA ASP A 186 13.75 7.99 4.61
C ASP A 186 14.61 6.78 4.21
N ALA A 187 14.04 5.57 4.17
CA ALA A 187 14.76 4.37 3.76
C ALA A 187 15.25 4.48 2.31
N GLN A 188 14.43 5.03 1.41
CA GLN A 188 14.85 5.27 0.03
C GLN A 188 16.02 6.26 -0.06
N GLU A 189 15.87 7.44 0.53
CA GLU A 189 16.84 8.53 0.38
C GLU A 189 18.12 8.30 1.17
N LYS A 190 18.02 7.75 2.38
CA LYS A 190 19.16 7.59 3.29
C LYS A 190 19.89 6.28 3.07
N ILE A 191 19.20 5.25 2.60
CA ILE A 191 19.77 3.90 2.42
C ILE A 191 19.87 3.55 0.94
N ILE A 192 18.73 3.34 0.27
CA ILE A 192 18.68 2.69 -1.05
C ILE A 192 19.45 3.50 -2.10
N LYS A 193 19.25 4.83 -2.17
CA LYS A 193 19.96 5.69 -3.13
C LYS A 193 21.47 5.79 -2.89
N LYS A 194 21.94 5.44 -1.68
CA LYS A 194 23.37 5.47 -1.34
C LYS A 194 24.07 4.13 -1.59
N LEU A 195 23.32 3.09 -1.94
CA LEU A 195 23.90 1.81 -2.34
C LEU A 195 24.47 1.92 -3.77
N ALA A 196 25.54 1.19 -4.03
CA ALA A 196 26.05 1.05 -5.39
C ALA A 196 25.04 0.32 -6.29
N GLU A 197 25.00 0.66 -7.57
CA GLU A 197 23.93 0.19 -8.48
C GLU A 197 23.78 -1.34 -8.51
N TYR A 198 24.92 -2.06 -8.53
CA TYR A 198 24.94 -3.53 -8.53
C TYR A 198 24.32 -4.18 -7.28
N LYS A 199 24.02 -3.39 -6.23
CA LYS A 199 23.35 -3.84 -5.00
C LYS A 199 21.81 -3.79 -5.12
N HIS A 200 21.24 -3.13 -6.12
CA HIS A 200 19.78 -3.08 -6.29
C HIS A 200 19.18 -4.45 -6.62
N ARG A 201 19.88 -5.27 -7.41
CA ARG A 201 19.44 -6.63 -7.74
C ARG A 201 19.30 -7.53 -6.49
N PRO A 202 20.34 -7.71 -5.65
CA PRO A 202 20.20 -8.50 -4.42
C PRO A 202 19.22 -7.88 -3.42
N LEU A 203 19.08 -6.56 -3.39
CA LEU A 203 18.05 -5.91 -2.55
C LEU A 203 16.64 -6.28 -3.01
N ASN A 204 16.35 -6.19 -4.31
CA ASN A 204 15.07 -6.57 -4.87
C ASN A 204 14.78 -8.07 -4.66
N TYR A 205 15.81 -8.91 -4.75
CA TYR A 205 15.70 -10.33 -4.44
C TYR A 205 15.27 -10.55 -2.98
N LEU A 206 15.94 -9.88 -2.02
CA LEU A 206 15.62 -9.96 -0.60
C LEU A 206 14.19 -9.51 -0.31
N ILE A 207 13.77 -8.37 -0.89
CA ILE A 207 12.40 -7.85 -0.77
C ILE A 207 11.37 -8.88 -1.26
N LYS A 208 11.61 -9.48 -2.44
CA LYS A 208 10.72 -10.51 -2.99
C LYS A 208 10.66 -11.76 -2.10
N ALA A 209 11.81 -12.20 -1.56
CA ALA A 209 11.87 -13.39 -0.70
C ALA A 209 11.05 -13.21 0.60
N ILE A 210 11.16 -12.04 1.21
CA ILE A 210 10.53 -11.71 2.49
C ILE A 210 9.04 -11.36 2.32
N ILE A 211 8.68 -10.58 1.30
CA ILE A 211 7.39 -9.87 1.28
C ILE A 211 6.36 -10.48 0.29
N ASN A 212 6.79 -11.21 -0.75
CA ASN A 212 5.91 -11.54 -1.88
C ASN A 212 4.80 -12.58 -1.57
N GLU A 213 4.87 -13.30 -0.45
CA GLU A 213 3.94 -14.40 -0.14
C GLU A 213 3.05 -14.16 1.10
N ASN A 214 3.18 -13.01 1.77
CA ASN A 214 2.45 -12.75 3.01
C ASN A 214 1.14 -11.96 2.79
N THR A 215 0.10 -12.31 3.57
CA THR A 215 -1.20 -11.61 3.59
C THR A 215 -1.12 -10.21 4.18
N ASN A 216 -0.09 -9.91 4.98
CA ASN A 216 0.13 -8.60 5.60
C ASN A 216 1.30 -7.84 4.96
N LYS A 217 1.18 -7.51 3.68
CA LYS A 217 2.23 -6.80 2.92
C LYS A 217 2.59 -5.44 3.52
N TYR A 218 1.59 -4.73 4.05
CA TYR A 218 1.74 -3.41 4.67
C TYR A 218 2.74 -3.44 5.83
N ASP A 219 2.51 -4.31 6.82
CA ASP A 219 3.37 -4.37 8.00
C ASP A 219 4.76 -4.91 7.67
N ASN A 220 4.87 -5.81 6.70
CA ASN A 220 6.17 -6.34 6.27
C ASN A 220 7.05 -5.27 5.61
N TYR A 221 6.51 -4.48 4.67
CA TYR A 221 7.26 -3.34 4.10
C TYR A 221 7.63 -2.32 5.18
N ASN A 222 6.70 -2.05 6.08
CA ASN A 222 6.92 -1.13 7.19
C ASN A 222 8.04 -1.61 8.13
N LYS A 223 8.05 -2.89 8.51
CA LYS A 223 9.12 -3.55 9.29
C LYS A 223 10.45 -3.51 8.53
N PHE A 224 10.44 -3.80 7.23
CA PHE A 224 11.63 -3.76 6.38
C PHE A 224 12.25 -2.37 6.31
N ASN A 225 11.45 -1.32 6.14
CA ASN A 225 11.95 0.06 6.16
C ASN A 225 12.55 0.43 7.53
N LYS A 226 11.95 -0.01 8.65
CA LYS A 226 12.55 0.18 9.98
C LYS A 226 13.90 -0.53 10.08
N PHE A 227 13.97 -1.78 9.63
CA PHE A 227 15.19 -2.58 9.65
C PHE A 227 16.33 -1.91 8.85
N LEU A 228 16.06 -1.49 7.61
CA LEU A 228 17.06 -0.79 6.79
C LEU A 228 17.59 0.48 7.46
N LEU A 229 16.68 1.26 8.05
CA LEU A 229 17.04 2.49 8.77
C LEU A 229 17.84 2.20 10.05
N TYR A 230 17.53 1.11 10.75
CA TYR A 230 18.21 0.69 11.97
C TYR A 230 19.66 0.27 11.70
N ILE A 231 19.87 -0.68 10.77
CA ILE A 231 21.22 -1.20 10.53
C ILE A 231 22.08 -0.23 9.69
N GLY A 232 21.46 0.64 8.90
CA GLY A 232 22.14 1.67 8.13
C GLY A 232 22.86 1.17 6.87
N VAL A 233 23.34 2.11 6.05
CA VAL A 233 23.89 1.84 4.69
C VAL A 233 24.99 0.79 4.68
N LYS A 234 25.95 0.88 5.61
CA LYS A 234 27.12 -0.01 5.62
C LYS A 234 26.69 -1.46 5.82
N LYS A 235 25.93 -1.73 6.89
CA LYS A 235 25.45 -3.08 7.21
C LYS A 235 24.49 -3.61 6.15
N VAL A 236 23.60 -2.78 5.59
CA VAL A 236 22.79 -3.17 4.41
C VAL A 236 23.68 -3.59 3.25
N SER A 237 24.69 -2.78 2.92
CA SER A 237 25.61 -3.09 1.82
C SER A 237 26.34 -4.42 2.04
N ASP A 238 26.83 -4.65 3.25
CA ASP A 238 27.56 -5.88 3.62
C ASP A 238 26.64 -7.09 3.53
N MET A 239 25.42 -7.01 4.08
CA MET A 239 24.40 -8.07 3.99
C MET A 239 24.07 -8.45 2.55
N LEU A 240 23.95 -7.46 1.67
CA LEU A 240 23.67 -7.71 0.25
C LEU A 240 24.83 -8.38 -0.51
N ILE A 241 26.05 -8.49 0.06
CA ILE A 241 27.16 -9.25 -0.54
C ILE A 241 26.82 -10.74 -0.57
N ASN A 242 26.31 -11.30 0.52
CA ASN A 242 26.03 -12.74 0.61
C ASN A 242 24.88 -13.14 -0.33
N ILE A 243 23.83 -12.31 -0.39
CA ILE A 243 22.73 -12.51 -1.34
C ILE A 243 23.21 -12.40 -2.79
N LYS A 244 24.12 -11.46 -3.09
CA LYS A 244 24.75 -11.36 -4.42
C LYS A 244 25.51 -12.64 -4.77
N LYS A 245 26.28 -13.21 -3.83
CA LYS A 245 27.00 -14.47 -4.06
C LYS A 245 26.02 -15.60 -4.38
N HIS A 246 24.95 -15.75 -3.60
CA HIS A 246 23.90 -16.74 -3.87
C HIS A 246 23.36 -16.62 -5.31
N ILE A 247 22.99 -15.40 -5.74
CA ILE A 247 22.48 -15.17 -7.10
C ILE A 247 23.49 -15.60 -8.17
N ILE A 248 24.78 -15.24 -8.00
CA ILE A 248 25.84 -15.59 -8.96
C ILE A 248 26.04 -17.11 -9.06
N TYR A 249 26.05 -17.80 -7.92
CA TYR A 249 26.23 -19.24 -7.88
C TYR A 249 25.02 -19.97 -8.47
N ALA A 250 23.80 -19.51 -8.16
CA ALA A 250 22.57 -20.04 -8.78
C ALA A 250 22.60 -19.90 -10.32
N GLU A 251 23.01 -18.74 -10.83
CA GLU A 251 23.15 -18.50 -12.29
C GLU A 251 24.24 -19.36 -12.93
N SER A 252 25.34 -19.59 -12.22
CA SER A 252 26.43 -20.43 -12.70
C SER A 252 26.00 -21.90 -12.78
N ALA A 253 25.41 -22.43 -11.71
CA ALA A 253 24.90 -23.79 -11.65
C ALA A 253 23.82 -24.03 -12.71
N ALA A 254 22.88 -23.08 -12.88
CA ALA A 254 21.88 -23.13 -13.93
C ALA A 254 22.45 -23.20 -15.35
N ARG A 255 23.47 -22.39 -15.65
CA ARG A 255 24.14 -22.43 -16.96
C ARG A 255 24.79 -23.79 -17.20
N LYS A 256 25.44 -24.37 -16.20
CA LYS A 256 26.07 -25.69 -16.32
C LYS A 256 25.03 -26.80 -16.51
N SER A 257 23.94 -26.78 -15.75
CA SER A 257 22.82 -27.71 -15.94
C SER A 257 22.16 -27.56 -17.31
N GLY A 258 22.07 -26.33 -17.84
CA GLY A 258 21.50 -26.04 -19.15
C GLY A 258 22.25 -26.63 -20.34
N ILE A 259 23.56 -26.85 -20.22
CA ILE A 259 24.40 -27.44 -21.28
C ILE A 259 24.12 -28.95 -21.44
N ILE A 260 23.53 -29.60 -20.43
CA ILE A 260 23.19 -31.03 -20.48
C ILE A 260 22.03 -31.26 -21.45
N LYS A 261 22.26 -32.08 -22.48
CA LYS A 261 21.23 -32.43 -23.49
C LYS A 261 20.34 -33.58 -23.07
N ASP A 262 20.83 -34.46 -22.19
CA ASP A 262 20.00 -35.54 -21.68
C ASP A 262 18.89 -34.96 -20.79
N GLU A 263 17.66 -35.07 -21.27
CA GLU A 263 16.51 -34.42 -20.63
C GLU A 263 16.23 -34.95 -19.22
N THR A 264 16.54 -36.22 -18.95
CA THR A 264 16.35 -36.81 -17.62
C THR A 264 17.31 -36.17 -16.61
N HIS A 265 18.61 -36.16 -16.93
CA HIS A 265 19.62 -35.52 -16.09
C HIS A 265 19.41 -34.01 -15.96
N LYS A 266 19.09 -33.33 -17.06
CA LYS A 266 18.80 -31.88 -17.07
C LYS A 266 17.62 -31.56 -16.15
N THR A 267 16.52 -32.31 -16.26
CA THR A 267 15.33 -32.14 -15.41
C THR A 267 15.67 -32.37 -13.94
N ASN A 268 16.46 -33.41 -13.62
CA ASN A 268 16.86 -33.69 -12.24
C ASN A 268 17.68 -32.53 -11.64
N LEU A 269 18.69 -32.02 -12.36
CA LEU A 269 19.50 -30.88 -11.91
C LEU A 269 18.65 -29.61 -11.74
N ASN A 270 17.73 -29.35 -12.68
CA ASN A 270 16.82 -28.19 -12.59
C ASN A 270 15.86 -28.27 -11.39
N ASN A 271 15.39 -29.48 -11.05
CA ASN A 271 14.57 -29.69 -9.85
C ASN A 271 15.37 -29.44 -8.57
N GLN A 272 16.63 -29.89 -8.51
CA GLN A 272 17.53 -29.60 -7.39
C GLN A 272 17.78 -28.09 -7.25
N LEU A 273 18.09 -27.40 -8.36
CA LEU A 273 18.26 -25.93 -8.39
C LEU A 273 17.02 -25.20 -7.88
N SER A 274 15.84 -25.60 -8.37
CA SER A 274 14.56 -25.00 -7.99
C SER A 274 14.29 -25.19 -6.50
N LYS A 275 14.63 -26.36 -5.95
CA LYS A 275 14.51 -26.66 -4.52
C LYS A 275 15.43 -25.77 -3.69
N ILE A 276 16.73 -25.70 -4.02
CA ILE A 276 17.69 -24.85 -3.29
C ILE A 276 17.25 -23.39 -3.28
N HIS A 277 16.80 -22.86 -4.41
CA HIS A 277 16.31 -21.48 -4.49
C HIS A 277 15.06 -21.24 -3.64
N THR A 278 14.16 -22.22 -3.59
CA THR A 278 12.95 -22.16 -2.76
C THR A 278 13.32 -22.18 -1.28
N ASP A 279 14.21 -23.09 -0.88
CA ASP A 279 14.68 -23.23 0.50
C ASP A 279 15.44 -21.96 0.95
N PHE A 280 16.29 -21.39 0.10
CA PHE A 280 16.98 -20.13 0.40
C PHE A 280 16.01 -18.96 0.64
N LYS A 281 15.00 -18.79 -0.23
CA LYS A 281 13.97 -17.76 -0.03
C LYS A 281 13.20 -17.97 1.27
N LYS A 282 12.91 -19.22 1.61
CA LYS A 282 12.23 -19.58 2.86
C LYS A 282 13.09 -19.21 4.07
N SER A 283 14.38 -19.57 4.08
CA SER A 283 15.29 -19.21 5.16
C SER A 283 15.48 -17.70 5.32
N LEU A 284 15.54 -16.94 4.23
CA LEU A 284 15.57 -15.48 4.29
C LEU A 284 14.29 -14.91 4.93
N ARG A 285 13.15 -15.52 4.67
CA ARG A 285 11.86 -15.12 5.26
C ARG A 285 11.80 -15.45 6.75
N GLU A 286 12.11 -16.69 7.11
CA GLU A 286 12.18 -17.15 8.51
C GLU A 286 13.15 -16.28 9.33
N ALA A 287 14.31 -15.92 8.76
CA ALA A 287 15.25 -15.00 9.38
C ALA A 287 14.66 -13.60 9.65
N PHE A 288 13.73 -13.13 8.80
CA PHE A 288 13.09 -11.82 8.93
C PHE A 288 11.85 -11.82 9.84
N GLU A 289 11.33 -12.98 10.22
CA GLU A 289 10.18 -13.10 11.13
C GLU A 289 10.52 -12.66 12.56
N HIS A 290 11.79 -12.74 12.96
CA HIS A 290 12.26 -12.31 14.27
C HIS A 290 11.99 -10.81 14.56
N ASP A 291 11.72 -10.43 15.81
CA ASP A 291 11.39 -9.03 16.16
C ASP A 291 12.62 -8.14 16.40
N ASP A 292 13.71 -8.73 16.89
CA ASP A 292 14.99 -8.04 17.10
C ASP A 292 15.76 -7.88 15.77
N PHE A 293 16.11 -6.64 15.44
CA PHE A 293 16.80 -6.30 14.19
C PHE A 293 18.26 -6.74 14.11
N ASP A 294 18.98 -6.84 15.23
CA ASP A 294 20.35 -7.37 15.22
C ASP A 294 20.33 -8.87 14.96
N ILE A 295 19.33 -9.59 15.49
CA ILE A 295 19.13 -11.02 15.20
C ILE A 295 18.71 -11.23 13.74
N ILE A 296 17.84 -10.37 13.19
CA ILE A 296 17.50 -10.41 11.75
C ILE A 296 18.75 -10.23 10.89
N GLU A 297 19.57 -9.22 11.18
CA GLU A 297 20.81 -8.95 10.44
C GLU A 297 21.73 -10.18 10.44
N GLN A 298 22.01 -10.72 11.63
CA GLN A 298 22.86 -11.90 11.79
C GLN A 298 22.29 -13.11 11.06
N SER A 299 20.99 -13.37 11.21
CA SER A 299 20.32 -14.52 10.61
C SER A 299 20.35 -14.45 9.08
N ILE A 300 20.02 -13.30 8.48
CA ILE A 300 20.11 -13.11 7.02
C ILE A 300 21.55 -13.30 6.53
N ASN A 301 22.54 -12.77 7.25
CA ASN A 301 23.95 -12.91 6.88
C ASN A 301 24.43 -14.36 6.90
N ASN A 302 23.85 -15.19 7.77
CA ASN A 302 24.22 -16.59 7.94
C ASN A 302 23.50 -17.55 6.96
N VAL A 303 22.50 -17.08 6.20
CA VAL A 303 21.86 -17.92 5.19
C VAL A 303 22.83 -18.14 4.02
N SER A 304 23.26 -19.39 3.84
CA SER A 304 24.18 -19.80 2.77
C SER A 304 23.78 -21.17 2.23
N TYR A 305 23.78 -21.28 0.90
CA TYR A 305 23.54 -22.53 0.15
C TYR A 305 24.60 -22.71 -0.96
N LEU A 306 25.81 -22.18 -0.72
CA LEU A 306 26.86 -22.15 -1.74
C LEU A 306 27.37 -23.57 -2.06
N ASP A 307 27.51 -24.41 -1.04
CA ASP A 307 28.00 -25.79 -1.19
C ASP A 307 27.03 -26.63 -2.04
N GLU A 308 25.72 -26.42 -1.89
CA GLU A 308 24.69 -27.10 -2.66
C GLU A 308 24.74 -26.71 -4.14
N PHE A 309 25.02 -25.45 -4.45
CA PHE A 309 25.27 -25.05 -5.84
C PHE A 309 26.54 -25.68 -6.40
N GLU A 310 27.63 -25.71 -5.62
CA GLU A 310 28.88 -26.37 -6.05
C GLU A 310 28.69 -27.87 -6.32
N GLN A 311 27.83 -28.55 -5.55
CA GLN A 311 27.46 -29.94 -5.80
C GLN A 311 26.75 -30.10 -7.14
N ILE A 312 25.78 -29.24 -7.46
CA ILE A 312 25.08 -29.26 -8.75
C ILE A 312 26.06 -29.00 -9.90
N GLU A 313 26.96 -28.03 -9.75
CA GLU A 313 27.98 -27.76 -10.77
C GLU A 313 28.90 -28.96 -11.02
N THR A 314 29.29 -29.64 -9.94
CA THR A 314 30.14 -30.83 -9.98
C THR A 314 29.40 -31.99 -10.66
N GLU A 315 28.13 -32.20 -10.32
CA GLU A 315 27.29 -33.22 -10.92
C GLU A 315 27.07 -32.95 -12.42
N ALA A 316 26.74 -31.71 -12.80
CA ALA A 316 26.60 -31.32 -14.20
C ALA A 316 27.89 -31.57 -14.99
N LYS A 317 29.05 -31.20 -14.43
CA LYS A 317 30.35 -31.47 -15.07
C LYS A 317 30.62 -32.97 -15.24
N ARG A 318 30.29 -33.79 -14.23
CA ARG A 318 30.43 -35.25 -14.30
C ARG A 318 29.58 -35.84 -15.43
N ILE A 319 28.32 -35.42 -15.53
CA ILE A 319 27.39 -35.86 -16.58
C ILE A 319 27.92 -35.45 -17.96
N PHE A 320 28.29 -34.18 -18.12
CA PHE A 320 28.84 -33.67 -19.39
C PHE A 320 30.06 -34.46 -19.87
N ASN A 321 31.03 -34.72 -18.97
CA ASN A 321 32.22 -35.48 -19.30
C ASN A 321 31.91 -36.94 -19.69
N SER A 322 30.96 -37.57 -18.99
CA SER A 322 30.54 -38.95 -19.31
C SER A 322 29.93 -39.08 -20.71
N LEU A 323 29.22 -38.03 -21.16
CA LEU A 323 28.59 -37.98 -22.48
C LEU A 323 29.62 -37.73 -23.60
N LEU A 324 30.67 -36.95 -23.34
CA LEU A 324 31.78 -36.75 -24.29
C LEU A 324 32.57 -38.03 -24.55
N THR A 325 32.70 -38.90 -23.55
CA THR A 325 33.40 -40.18 -23.69
C THR A 325 32.58 -41.26 -24.41
N SER A 326 31.27 -41.03 -24.63
CA SER A 326 30.37 -42.01 -25.27
C SER A 326 30.02 -41.71 -26.73
N THR A 327 30.13 -40.48 -27.23
CA THR A 327 30.00 -40.10 -28.66
C THR A 327 30.36 -38.60 -28.86
N PRO A 328 31.01 -38.16 -29.97
CA PRO A 328 31.39 -36.77 -30.11
C PRO A 328 30.18 -35.91 -30.50
N MET A 329 29.89 -34.83 -29.75
CA MET A 329 28.78 -33.93 -30.07
C MET A 329 29.13 -32.43 -29.95
N LYS A 330 28.63 -31.66 -30.92
CA LYS A 330 28.69 -30.19 -31.03
C LYS A 330 27.89 -29.48 -29.92
N ILE A 331 28.43 -28.35 -29.46
CA ILE A 331 27.90 -27.47 -28.42
C ILE A 331 26.98 -26.41 -29.04
N ASP A 332 25.85 -26.14 -28.38
CA ASP A 332 24.93 -25.02 -28.67
C ASP A 332 24.75 -24.21 -27.38
N TYR A 333 24.82 -22.88 -27.45
CA TYR A 333 24.93 -21.96 -26.32
C TYR A 333 23.64 -21.19 -26.00
N ASP A 334 22.57 -21.37 -26.77
CA ASP A 334 21.38 -20.55 -26.65
C ASP A 334 20.21 -21.31 -26.01
N SER A 335 20.09 -21.34 -24.67
CA SER A 335 18.79 -21.38 -23.95
C SER A 335 18.90 -21.74 -22.45
N VAL A 336 19.08 -20.74 -21.57
CA VAL A 336 18.48 -20.82 -20.21
C VAL A 336 18.08 -19.42 -19.76
N LYS A 337 16.77 -19.22 -19.51
CA LYS A 337 16.26 -18.10 -18.72
C LYS A 337 15.74 -18.67 -17.39
N ILE A 338 16.34 -18.24 -16.29
CA ILE A 338 15.73 -18.35 -14.96
C ILE A 338 15.08 -17.01 -14.67
N ASP A 339 13.79 -17.02 -14.35
CA ASP A 339 13.12 -15.84 -13.82
C ASP A 339 13.56 -15.59 -12.37
N PHE A 340 14.32 -14.51 -12.17
CA PHE A 340 14.81 -14.01 -10.87
C PHE A 340 13.93 -12.91 -10.27
#